data_AF-A0A256VMV4-F1
#
_entry.id   AF-A0A256VMV4-F1
#
_cell.length_a   1.000
_cell.length_b   1.000
_cell.length_c   1.000
_cell.angle_alpha   90.00
_cell.angle_beta   90.00
_cell.angle_gamma   90.00
#
_symmetry.space_group_name_H-M   'P 1'
#
loop_
_entity.id
_entity.type
_entity.pdbx_description
1 polymer ?
#
loop_
_entity_poly.entity_id
_entity_poly.type
_entity_poly.pdbx_seq_one_letter_code
_entity_poly.pdbx_strand_id
1 'polypeptide(L)'
;MQIISDALLLIGFFSLIAAIIYGIRWFKNRKNKECKEYKKNKRSTIISLIVLFSALWFVGSVEDYIDQHSQQTTQTGKTVTTNNGQTEYLENKEEFIRTFTSLGIKTEDLSKAEGNEWRNAIRNEGENFSASASVKKIEDNHRSEIIKVKELSDQLHQLDQKIQQNNYPSKADKETIHEAYQNLKHFATHATDLGGSFETYVQEHNDLDRKMGDSAEALKDL
;
A
#
# COMPACT_ATOMS: atom_id res chain seq x y z
N MET A 1 -10.52 4.45 22.96
CA MET A 1 -9.78 4.84 21.74
C MET A 1 -9.07 6.19 21.87
N GLN A 2 -9.62 7.17 22.61
CA GLN A 2 -8.99 8.50 22.78
C GLN A 2 -7.57 8.44 23.36
N ILE A 3 -7.34 7.65 24.43
CA ILE A 3 -6.02 7.48 25.06
C ILE A 3 -4.96 6.90 24.09
N ILE A 4 -5.36 6.05 23.15
CA ILE A 4 -4.44 5.43 22.17
C ILE A 4 -4.09 6.44 21.07
N SER A 5 -5.08 7.20 20.60
CA SER A 5 -4.88 8.29 19.64
C SER A 5 -3.97 9.38 20.22
N ASP A 6 -4.26 9.81 21.45
CA ASP A 6 -3.46 10.82 22.17
C ASP A 6 -2.02 10.35 22.38
N ALA A 7 -1.81 9.06 22.69
CA ALA A 7 -0.47 8.47 22.81
C ALA A 7 0.29 8.43 21.47
N LEU A 8 -0.39 8.10 20.36
CA LEU A 8 0.21 8.06 19.03
C LEU A 8 0.57 9.45 18.52
N LEU A 9 -0.27 10.45 18.76
CA LEU A 9 0.03 11.86 18.48
C LEU A 9 1.25 12.33 19.27
N LEU A 10 1.32 11.99 20.57
CA LEU A 10 2.47 12.31 21.41
C LEU A 10 3.78 11.71 20.86
N ILE A 11 3.74 10.43 20.44
CA ILE A 11 4.87 9.73 19.81
C ILE A 11 5.28 10.43 18.50
N GLY A 12 4.30 10.84 17.69
CA GLY A 12 4.52 11.65 16.48
C GLY A 12 5.25 12.96 16.79
N PHE A 13 4.80 13.73 17.78
CA PHE A 13 5.43 14.98 18.20
C PHE A 13 6.87 14.80 18.69
N PHE A 14 7.14 13.78 19.52
CA PHE A 14 8.52 13.50 19.97
C PHE A 14 9.41 13.05 18.81
N SER A 15 8.88 12.28 17.85
CA SER A 15 9.62 11.87 16.66
C SER A 15 9.95 13.06 15.75
N LEU A 16 9.06 14.06 15.64
CA LEU A 16 9.29 15.31 14.90
C LEU A 16 10.42 16.13 15.53
N ILE A 17 10.38 16.33 16.85
CA ILE A 17 11.42 17.05 17.59
C ILE A 17 12.77 16.34 17.42
N ALA A 18 12.79 15.00 17.51
CA ALA A 18 13.99 14.22 17.26
C ALA A 18 14.51 14.39 15.82
N ALA A 19 13.63 14.33 14.81
CA ALA A 19 14.00 14.54 13.41
C ALA A 19 14.62 15.92 13.16
N ILE A 20 14.09 16.97 13.79
CA ILE A 20 14.63 18.33 13.70
C ILE A 20 16.02 18.41 14.36
N ILE A 21 16.17 17.88 15.58
CA ILE A 21 17.45 17.94 16.32
C ILE A 21 18.55 17.14 15.59
N TYR A 22 18.25 15.90 15.17
CA TYR A 22 19.21 15.07 14.45
C TYR A 22 19.47 15.60 13.03
N GLY A 23 18.46 16.17 12.38
CA GLY A 23 18.59 16.83 11.08
C GLY A 23 19.51 18.05 11.13
N ILE A 24 19.36 18.93 12.13
CA ILE A 24 20.25 20.08 12.34
C ILE A 24 21.70 19.61 12.61
N ARG A 25 21.88 18.59 13.46
CA ARG A 25 23.21 18.03 13.76
C ARG A 25 23.84 17.33 12.56
N TRP A 26 23.04 16.62 11.76
CA TRP A 26 23.48 16.03 10.50
C TRP A 26 23.91 17.11 9.49
N PHE A 27 23.12 18.18 9.36
CA PHE A 27 23.42 19.30 8.49
C PHE A 27 24.69 20.07 8.94
N LYS A 28 24.89 20.25 10.25
CA LYS A 28 26.11 20.89 10.79
C LYS A 28 27.37 20.07 10.48
N ASN A 29 27.27 18.73 10.53
CA ASN A 29 28.37 17.82 10.24
C ASN A 29 28.53 17.48 8.74
N ARG A 30 27.76 18.11 7.84
CA ARG A 30 27.75 17.79 6.39
C ARG A 30 29.08 17.97 5.67
N LYS A 31 29.98 18.79 6.23
CA LYS A 31 31.32 19.04 5.68
C LYS A 31 32.32 17.92 5.99
N ASN A 32 32.05 17.10 7.01
CA ASN A 32 32.93 15.98 7.38
C ASN A 32 32.14 14.65 7.33
N LYS A 33 31.93 14.16 6.10
CA LYS A 33 31.06 13.01 5.79
C LYS A 33 31.61 11.66 6.29
N GLU A 34 32.89 11.60 6.62
CA GLU A 34 33.53 10.39 7.15
C GLU A 34 33.44 10.27 8.68
N CYS A 35 33.07 11.35 9.37
CA CYS A 35 32.93 11.35 10.82
C CYS A 35 31.83 10.37 11.28
N LYS A 36 32.13 9.56 12.30
CA LYS A 36 31.17 8.60 12.90
C LYS A 36 29.86 9.28 13.35
N GLU A 37 29.95 10.52 13.82
CA GLU A 37 28.78 11.29 14.23
C GLU A 37 27.87 11.69 13.05
N TYR A 38 28.43 11.98 11.87
CA TYR A 38 27.64 12.27 10.68
C TYR A 38 26.79 11.06 10.26
N LYS A 39 27.41 9.87 10.21
CA LYS A 39 26.73 8.62 9.85
C LYS A 39 25.66 8.24 10.89
N LYS A 40 25.96 8.40 12.18
CA LYS A 40 25.00 8.16 13.27
C LYS A 40 23.80 9.11 13.19
N ASN A 41 24.04 10.41 13.06
CA ASN A 41 22.97 11.42 13.01
C ASN A 41 22.12 11.29 11.72
N LYS A 42 22.73 10.92 10.58
CA LYS A 42 21.99 10.61 9.34
C LYS A 42 21.02 9.44 9.55
N ARG A 43 21.51 8.33 10.10
CA ARG A 43 20.69 7.14 10.38
C ARG A 43 19.56 7.45 11.37
N SER A 44 19.86 8.18 12.45
CA SER A 44 18.85 8.58 13.43
C SER A 44 17.78 9.51 12.84
N THR A 45 18.16 10.43 11.94
CA THR A 45 17.20 11.32 11.25
C THR A 45 16.26 10.53 10.33
N ILE A 46 16.79 9.55 9.58
CA ILE A 46 15.98 8.69 8.71
C ILE A 46 15.00 7.85 9.54
N ILE A 47 15.46 7.25 10.65
CA ILE A 47 14.58 6.46 11.54
C ILE A 47 13.47 7.33 12.13
N SER A 48 13.78 8.54 12.60
CA SER A 48 12.75 9.44 13.12
C SER A 48 11.74 9.88 12.07
N LEU A 49 12.15 10.06 10.81
CA LEU A 49 11.23 10.36 9.71
C LEU A 49 10.32 9.18 9.40
N ILE A 50 10.84 7.95 9.36
CA ILE A 50 10.02 6.75 9.15
C ILE A 50 8.96 6.62 10.24
N VAL A 51 9.34 6.78 11.51
CA VAL A 51 8.41 6.71 12.65
C VAL A 51 7.35 7.83 12.58
N LEU A 52 7.74 9.04 12.18
CA LEU A 52 6.82 10.17 11.97
C LEU A 52 5.78 9.83 10.89
N PHE A 53 6.23 9.33 9.74
CA PHE A 53 5.35 8.95 8.63
C PHE A 53 4.44 7.78 9.00
N SER A 54 4.94 6.77 9.72
CA SER A 54 4.11 5.66 10.21
C SER A 54 3.06 6.13 11.22
N ALA A 55 3.41 7.03 12.15
CA ALA A 55 2.45 7.57 13.12
C ALA A 55 1.36 8.40 12.43
N LEU A 56 1.71 9.17 11.39
CA LEU A 56 0.75 9.94 10.59
C LEU A 56 -0.20 9.05 9.78
N TRP A 57 0.26 7.90 9.27
CA TRP A 57 -0.59 6.95 8.56
C TRP A 57 -1.60 6.22 9.46
N PHE A 58 -1.25 5.93 10.73
CA PHE A 58 -2.17 5.26 11.65
C PHE A 58 -3.27 6.18 12.20
N VAL A 59 -3.00 7.48 12.38
CA VAL A 59 -4.01 8.42 12.90
C VAL A 59 -5.15 8.65 11.88
N GLY A 60 -4.84 8.72 10.58
CA GLY A 60 -5.86 8.86 9.52
C GLY A 60 -6.77 7.63 9.35
N SER A 61 -6.26 6.42 9.61
CA SER A 61 -7.04 5.17 9.46
C SER A 61 -8.05 4.88 10.58
N VAL A 62 -8.02 5.62 11.70
CA VAL A 62 -8.95 5.41 12.83
C VAL A 62 -10.19 6.31 12.73
N GLU A 63 -10.09 7.47 12.07
CA GLU A 63 -11.24 8.35 11.82
C GLU A 63 -12.15 7.79 10.70
N ASP A 64 -11.57 7.23 9.63
CA ASP A 64 -12.36 6.64 8.52
C ASP A 64 -13.15 5.38 8.91
N TYR A 65 -12.72 4.64 9.94
CA TYR A 65 -13.43 3.44 10.41
C TYR A 65 -14.69 3.76 11.24
N ILE A 66 -14.84 5.00 11.74
CA ILE A 66 -15.99 5.44 12.55
C ILE A 66 -17.08 6.09 11.68
N ASP A 67 -16.71 6.76 10.59
CA ASP A 67 -17.66 7.46 9.72
C ASP A 67 -18.41 6.53 8.74
N GLN A 68 -17.81 5.39 8.35
CA GLN A 68 -18.48 4.46 7.43
C GLN A 68 -19.73 3.75 8.00
N HIS A 69 -19.97 3.80 9.31
CA HIS A 69 -21.10 3.11 9.95
C HIS A 69 -22.15 4.02 10.62
N SER A 70 -22.06 5.35 10.51
CA SER A 70 -22.91 6.24 11.30
C SER A 70 -23.64 7.38 10.58
N GLN A 71 -23.65 7.48 9.24
CA GLN A 71 -24.43 8.53 8.58
C GLN A 71 -25.36 8.03 7.48
N GLN A 72 -26.50 7.50 7.95
CA GLN A 72 -27.77 7.63 7.27
C GLN A 72 -28.27 9.08 7.42
N THR A 73 -28.43 9.78 6.30
CA THR A 73 -29.32 10.95 6.11
C THR A 73 -29.03 12.21 6.93
N THR A 74 -28.68 13.33 6.28
CA THR A 74 -29.43 14.60 6.37
C THR A 74 -29.05 15.52 5.19
N GLN A 75 -30.04 15.90 4.38
CA GLN A 75 -29.96 17.00 3.42
C GLN A 75 -29.96 18.36 4.14
N THR A 76 -29.10 19.29 3.74
CA THR A 76 -29.38 20.74 3.82
C THR A 76 -28.56 21.49 2.78
N GLY A 77 -29.22 22.25 1.92
CA GLY A 77 -28.60 22.93 0.79
C GLY A 77 -28.04 24.33 1.10
N LYS A 78 -27.05 24.74 0.31
CA LYS A 78 -27.07 25.96 -0.52
C LYS A 78 -25.80 26.06 -1.38
N THR A 79 -26.06 26.24 -2.67
CA THR A 79 -25.20 26.62 -3.81
C THR A 79 -23.86 27.31 -3.53
N VAL A 80 -22.77 26.63 -3.93
CA VAL A 80 -21.62 27.21 -4.64
C VAL A 80 -21.32 26.31 -5.83
N THR A 81 -21.50 26.83 -7.04
CA THR A 81 -21.35 26.12 -8.31
C THR A 81 -19.87 26.03 -8.69
N THR A 82 -19.15 25.12 -8.05
CA THR A 82 -17.84 24.61 -8.50
C THR A 82 -17.90 23.09 -8.46
N ASN A 83 -18.12 22.49 -9.64
CA ASN A 83 -18.00 21.08 -10.03
C ASN A 83 -17.86 20.03 -8.90
N ASN A 84 -18.97 19.58 -8.32
CA ASN A 84 -18.98 18.44 -7.39
C ASN A 84 -18.23 17.22 -7.96
N GLY A 85 -18.39 16.96 -9.27
CA GLY A 85 -17.69 15.85 -9.95
C GLY A 85 -16.18 16.03 -10.07
N GLN A 86 -15.65 17.25 -10.12
CA GLN A 86 -14.20 17.49 -10.17
C GLN A 86 -13.55 17.18 -8.83
N THR A 87 -14.13 17.69 -7.74
CA THR A 87 -13.64 17.43 -6.39
C THR A 87 -13.72 15.94 -6.07
N GLU A 88 -14.88 15.32 -6.33
CA GLU A 88 -15.07 13.88 -6.17
C GLU A 88 -14.07 13.06 -7.00
N TYR A 89 -13.76 13.47 -8.23
CA TYR A 89 -12.74 12.79 -9.03
C TYR A 89 -11.35 12.90 -8.39
N LEU A 90 -10.94 14.09 -7.96
CA LEU A 90 -9.61 14.31 -7.38
C LEU A 90 -9.42 13.53 -6.07
N GLU A 91 -10.44 13.51 -5.22
CA GLU A 91 -10.45 12.72 -3.97
C GLU A 91 -10.37 11.22 -4.26
N ASN A 92 -11.24 10.69 -5.14
CA ASN A 92 -11.21 9.28 -5.51
C ASN A 92 -9.90 8.90 -6.22
N LYS A 93 -9.31 9.78 -7.05
CA LYS A 93 -8.02 9.56 -7.71
C LYS A 93 -6.90 9.44 -6.66
N GLU A 94 -6.85 10.35 -5.70
CA GLU A 94 -5.84 10.31 -4.65
C GLU A 94 -5.98 9.06 -3.78
N GLU A 95 -7.20 8.70 -3.41
CA GLU A 95 -7.47 7.47 -2.67
C GLU A 95 -7.14 6.22 -3.49
N PHE A 96 -7.44 6.22 -4.79
CA PHE A 96 -7.07 5.14 -5.71
C PHE A 96 -5.55 4.93 -5.74
N ILE A 97 -4.76 5.99 -5.91
CA ILE A 97 -3.30 5.90 -5.96
C ILE A 97 -2.73 5.39 -4.63
N ARG A 98 -3.28 5.84 -3.50
CA ARG A 98 -2.88 5.37 -2.16
C ARG A 98 -3.19 3.89 -1.97
N THR A 99 -4.41 3.47 -2.30
CA THR A 99 -4.85 2.07 -2.21
C THR A 99 -4.07 1.18 -3.17
N PHE A 100 -3.83 1.62 -4.41
CA PHE A 100 -3.01 0.95 -5.40
C PHE A 100 -1.60 0.69 -4.86
N THR A 101 -0.95 1.72 -4.31
CA THR A 101 0.41 1.60 -3.75
C THR A 101 0.45 0.63 -2.56
N SER A 102 -0.52 0.74 -1.65
CA SER A 102 -0.62 -0.14 -0.47
C SER A 102 -0.85 -1.60 -0.86
N LEU A 103 -1.78 -1.84 -1.80
CA LEU A 103 -2.07 -3.17 -2.33
C LEU A 103 -0.87 -3.74 -3.07
N GLY A 104 -0.17 -2.95 -3.90
CA GLY A 104 1.03 -3.35 -4.61
C GLY A 104 2.13 -3.85 -3.66
N ILE A 105 2.46 -3.08 -2.62
CA ILE A 105 3.47 -3.47 -1.63
C ILE A 105 3.07 -4.77 -0.92
N LYS A 106 1.81 -4.89 -0.48
CA LYS A 106 1.36 -6.10 0.23
C LYS A 106 1.32 -7.33 -0.67
N THR A 107 0.96 -7.16 -1.93
CA THR A 107 0.96 -8.21 -2.95
C THR A 107 2.39 -8.69 -3.20
N GLU A 108 3.34 -7.77 -3.35
CA GLU A 108 4.75 -8.09 -3.55
C GLU A 108 5.35 -8.79 -2.31
N ASP A 109 5.06 -8.31 -1.10
CA ASP A 109 5.50 -8.92 0.15
C ASP A 109 4.94 -10.34 0.32
N LEU A 110 3.64 -10.53 0.09
CA LEU A 110 2.98 -11.83 0.14
C LEU A 110 3.60 -12.78 -0.88
N SER A 111 3.68 -12.37 -2.14
CA SER A 111 4.19 -13.24 -3.19
C SER A 111 5.67 -13.61 -3.01
N LYS A 112 6.50 -12.70 -2.47
CA LYS A 112 7.88 -13.04 -2.08
C LYS A 112 7.93 -14.06 -0.94
N ALA A 113 7.07 -13.92 0.07
CA ALA A 113 7.02 -14.85 1.20
C ALA A 113 6.62 -16.25 0.73
N GLU A 114 5.54 -16.35 -0.05
CA GLU A 114 5.06 -17.58 -0.65
C GLU A 114 6.13 -18.25 -1.53
N GLY A 115 6.76 -17.47 -2.42
CA GLY A 115 7.84 -17.98 -3.28
C GLY A 115 9.06 -18.49 -2.49
N ASN A 116 9.36 -17.90 -1.33
CA ASN A 116 10.41 -18.41 -0.44
C ASN A 116 9.99 -19.71 0.26
N GLU A 117 8.73 -19.83 0.70
CA GLU A 117 8.22 -21.05 1.32
C GLU A 117 8.14 -22.21 0.33
N TRP A 118 7.74 -21.96 -0.92
CA TRP A 118 7.82 -22.92 -2.01
C TRP A 118 9.25 -23.43 -2.22
N ARG A 119 10.22 -22.53 -2.35
CA ARG A 119 11.64 -22.91 -2.51
C ARG A 119 12.15 -23.72 -1.32
N ASN A 120 11.71 -23.40 -0.10
CA ASN A 120 12.07 -24.14 1.10
C ASN A 120 11.44 -25.55 1.12
N ALA A 121 10.17 -25.68 0.73
CA ALA A 121 9.48 -26.97 0.66
C ALA A 121 10.17 -27.90 -0.36
N ILE A 122 10.43 -27.41 -1.57
CA ILE A 122 11.13 -28.18 -2.62
C ILE A 122 12.52 -28.64 -2.13
N ARG A 123 13.28 -27.75 -1.49
CA ARG A 123 14.65 -28.05 -1.04
C ARG A 123 14.69 -29.08 0.09
N ASN A 124 13.72 -29.04 1.00
CA ASN A 124 13.76 -29.83 2.24
C ASN A 124 12.98 -31.14 2.14
N GLU A 125 11.93 -31.21 1.31
CA GLU A 125 11.06 -32.39 1.20
C GLU A 125 11.54 -33.37 0.12
N GLY A 126 12.29 -32.90 -0.88
CA GLY A 126 12.92 -33.75 -1.89
C GLY A 126 11.92 -34.67 -2.58
N GLU A 127 12.14 -35.99 -2.48
CA GLU A 127 11.25 -37.01 -3.08
C GLU A 127 9.86 -37.10 -2.41
N ASN A 128 9.70 -36.57 -1.19
CA ASN A 128 8.42 -36.53 -0.47
C ASN A 128 7.63 -35.23 -0.73
N PHE A 129 8.13 -34.37 -1.62
CA PHE A 129 7.51 -33.10 -1.93
C PHE A 129 6.09 -33.29 -2.48
N SER A 130 5.13 -32.57 -1.90
CA SER A 130 3.75 -32.55 -2.36
C SER A 130 3.29 -31.12 -2.58
N ALA A 131 3.13 -30.74 -3.86
CA ALA A 131 2.72 -29.39 -4.24
C ALA A 131 1.42 -28.95 -3.55
N SER A 132 0.42 -29.83 -3.47
CA SER A 132 -0.87 -29.51 -2.82
C SER A 132 -0.76 -29.34 -1.31
N ALA A 133 0.10 -30.12 -0.64
CA ALA A 133 0.34 -29.97 0.79
C ALA A 133 1.13 -28.69 1.08
N SER A 134 2.12 -28.35 0.25
CA SER A 134 2.88 -27.11 0.36
C SER A 134 1.99 -25.88 0.13
N VAL A 135 1.18 -25.85 -0.93
CA VAL A 135 0.20 -24.77 -1.19
C VAL A 135 -0.66 -24.52 0.03
N LYS A 136 -1.33 -25.57 0.53
CA LYS A 136 -2.24 -25.43 1.67
C LYS A 136 -1.53 -24.87 2.91
N LYS A 137 -0.31 -25.33 3.18
CA LYS A 137 0.50 -24.85 4.30
C LYS A 137 0.85 -23.36 4.14
N ILE A 138 1.23 -22.94 2.94
CA ILE A 138 1.57 -21.55 2.63
C ILE A 138 0.32 -20.66 2.77
N GLU A 139 -0.82 -21.09 2.22
CA GLU A 139 -2.11 -20.39 2.37
C GLU A 139 -2.50 -20.24 3.84
N ASP A 140 -2.32 -21.29 4.66
CA ASP A 140 -2.63 -21.24 6.08
C ASP A 140 -1.67 -20.32 6.85
N ASN A 141 -0.38 -20.32 6.50
CA ASN A 141 0.64 -19.44 7.10
C ASN A 141 0.40 -17.96 6.82
N HIS A 142 -0.14 -17.63 5.64
CA HIS A 142 -0.34 -16.26 5.17
C HIS A 142 -1.81 -15.84 5.09
N ARG A 143 -2.71 -16.57 5.75
CA ARG A 143 -4.16 -16.32 5.70
C ARG A 143 -4.54 -14.87 6.03
N SER A 144 -3.88 -14.25 7.00
CA SER A 144 -4.15 -12.87 7.42
C SER A 144 -3.75 -11.86 6.33
N GLU A 145 -2.61 -12.08 5.70
CA GLU A 145 -2.08 -11.28 4.62
C GLU A 145 -2.95 -11.42 3.36
N ILE A 146 -3.36 -12.65 3.02
CA ILE A 146 -4.29 -12.95 1.93
C ILE A 146 -5.61 -12.19 2.10
N ILE A 147 -6.19 -12.19 3.31
CA ILE A 147 -7.43 -11.46 3.60
C ILE A 147 -7.24 -9.95 3.34
N LYS A 148 -6.14 -9.36 3.85
CA LYS A 148 -5.86 -7.92 3.65
C LYS A 148 -5.66 -7.54 2.18
N VAL A 149 -4.98 -8.40 1.41
CA VAL A 149 -4.80 -8.18 -0.04
C VAL A 149 -6.16 -8.21 -0.75
N LYS A 150 -7.06 -9.15 -0.39
CA LYS A 150 -8.41 -9.21 -0.94
C LYS A 150 -9.24 -7.97 -0.58
N GLU A 151 -9.22 -7.54 0.68
CA GLU A 151 -9.94 -6.34 1.14
C GLU A 151 -9.49 -5.09 0.39
N LEU A 152 -8.17 -4.89 0.23
CA LEU A 152 -7.63 -3.74 -0.51
C LEU A 152 -7.92 -3.84 -2.02
N SER A 153 -7.93 -5.04 -2.59
CA SER A 153 -8.33 -5.26 -3.98
C SER A 153 -9.80 -4.87 -4.22
N ASP A 154 -10.69 -5.18 -3.27
CA ASP A 154 -12.10 -4.78 -3.34
C ASP A 154 -12.27 -3.27 -3.21
N GLN A 155 -11.54 -2.63 -2.30
CA GLN A 155 -11.51 -1.16 -2.16
C GLN A 155 -11.02 -0.49 -3.45
N LEU A 156 -9.94 -1.00 -4.05
CA LEU A 156 -9.41 -0.47 -5.30
C LEU A 156 -10.41 -0.61 -6.45
N HIS A 157 -11.14 -1.74 -6.51
CA HIS A 157 -12.20 -1.94 -7.49
C HIS A 157 -13.34 -0.92 -7.34
N GLN A 158 -13.78 -0.64 -6.11
CA GLN A 158 -14.82 0.35 -5.85
C GLN A 158 -14.38 1.75 -6.28
N LEU A 159 -13.11 2.11 -6.05
CA LEU A 159 -12.55 3.39 -6.48
C LEU A 159 -12.46 3.51 -8.00
N ASP A 160 -12.02 2.45 -8.70
CA ASP A 160 -12.08 2.39 -10.17
C ASP A 160 -13.51 2.64 -10.65
N GLN A 161 -14.50 1.92 -10.11
CA GLN A 161 -15.91 2.09 -10.52
C GLN A 161 -16.41 3.53 -10.34
N LYS A 162 -16.11 4.18 -9.20
CA LYS A 162 -16.47 5.58 -8.95
C LYS A 162 -15.83 6.51 -9.98
N ILE A 163 -14.55 6.32 -10.29
CA ILE A 163 -13.82 7.13 -11.29
C ILE A 163 -14.39 6.91 -12.69
N GLN A 164 -14.70 5.66 -13.07
CA GLN A 164 -15.29 5.34 -14.37
C GLN A 164 -16.68 5.98 -14.56
N GLN A 165 -17.46 6.12 -13.48
CA GLN A 165 -18.79 6.74 -13.51
C GLN A 165 -18.76 8.28 -13.47
N ASN A 166 -17.63 8.88 -13.08
CA ASN A 166 -17.49 10.33 -12.98
C ASN A 166 -17.36 10.99 -14.38
N ASN A 167 -18.09 12.07 -14.66
CA ASN A 167 -18.08 12.72 -15.98
C ASN A 167 -16.98 13.78 -16.16
N TYR A 168 -16.23 14.12 -15.10
CA TYR A 168 -15.17 15.12 -15.13
C TYR A 168 -13.88 14.66 -15.82
N PRO A 169 -13.28 13.49 -15.49
CA PRO A 169 -11.97 13.13 -16.01
C PRO A 169 -11.99 12.82 -17.51
N SER A 170 -10.82 12.99 -18.13
CA SER A 170 -10.63 12.64 -19.53
C SER A 170 -10.81 11.13 -19.75
N LYS A 171 -11.15 10.73 -20.98
CA LYS A 171 -11.21 9.30 -21.34
C LYS A 171 -9.84 8.62 -21.14
N ALA A 172 -8.75 9.32 -21.44
CA ALA A 172 -7.40 8.80 -21.29
C ALA A 172 -7.06 8.56 -19.80
N ASP A 173 -7.40 9.49 -18.91
CA ASP A 173 -7.18 9.33 -17.46
C ASP A 173 -7.92 8.09 -16.95
N LYS A 174 -9.19 7.92 -17.36
CA LYS A 174 -10.02 6.76 -16.99
C LYS A 174 -9.42 5.45 -17.49
N GLU A 175 -8.90 5.43 -18.72
CA GLU A 175 -8.24 4.26 -19.30
C GLU A 175 -6.96 3.91 -18.52
N THR A 176 -6.12 4.89 -18.21
CA THR A 176 -4.89 4.69 -17.41
C THR A 176 -5.21 4.13 -16.02
N ILE A 177 -6.20 4.69 -15.33
CA ILE A 177 -6.61 4.24 -13.99
C ILE A 177 -7.19 2.82 -14.05
N HIS A 178 -8.02 2.53 -15.06
CA HIS A 178 -8.60 1.19 -15.21
C HIS A 178 -7.55 0.13 -15.52
N GLU A 179 -6.59 0.45 -16.40
CA GLU A 179 -5.50 -0.46 -16.74
C GLU A 179 -4.63 -0.76 -15.51
N ALA A 180 -4.31 0.27 -14.71
CA ALA A 180 -3.62 0.09 -13.44
C ALA A 180 -4.40 -0.85 -12.50
N TYR A 181 -5.71 -0.64 -12.36
CA TYR A 181 -6.58 -1.54 -11.57
C TYR A 181 -6.50 -2.99 -12.06
N GLN A 182 -6.65 -3.25 -13.36
CA GLN A 182 -6.63 -4.61 -13.90
C GLN A 182 -5.27 -5.27 -13.67
N ASN A 183 -4.18 -4.57 -13.93
CA ASN A 183 -2.83 -5.10 -13.75
C ASN A 183 -2.57 -5.50 -12.29
N LEU A 184 -2.91 -4.63 -11.33
CA LEU A 184 -2.72 -4.95 -9.92
C LEU A 184 -3.71 -6.00 -9.41
N LYS A 185 -4.95 -6.03 -9.92
CA LYS A 185 -5.91 -7.10 -9.62
C LYS A 185 -5.37 -8.47 -10.06
N HIS A 186 -4.79 -8.56 -11.25
CA HIS A 186 -4.20 -9.80 -11.73
C HIS A 186 -3.05 -10.23 -10.83
N PHE A 187 -2.19 -9.30 -10.41
CA PHE A 187 -1.10 -9.62 -9.50
C PHE A 187 -1.60 -10.04 -8.10
N ALA A 188 -2.55 -9.32 -7.54
CA ALA A 188 -3.17 -9.64 -6.25
C ALA A 188 -3.90 -11.00 -6.28
N THR A 189 -4.54 -11.34 -7.40
CA THR A 189 -5.18 -12.65 -7.57
C THR A 189 -4.12 -13.74 -7.61
N HIS A 190 -3.06 -13.56 -8.40
CA HIS A 190 -1.94 -14.50 -8.48
C HIS A 190 -1.27 -14.73 -7.10
N ALA A 191 -1.13 -13.68 -6.29
CA ALA A 191 -0.57 -13.77 -4.95
C ALA A 191 -1.55 -14.28 -3.88
N THR A 192 -2.84 -14.46 -4.18
CA THR A 192 -3.84 -14.91 -3.17
C THR A 192 -4.55 -16.20 -3.53
N ASP A 193 -4.32 -16.69 -4.74
CA ASP A 193 -4.80 -17.98 -5.25
C ASP A 193 -3.58 -18.78 -5.72
N LEU A 194 -2.90 -19.42 -4.76
CA LEU A 194 -1.71 -20.22 -4.95
C LEU A 194 -2.05 -21.56 -5.64
N GLY A 195 -2.52 -21.49 -6.88
CA GLY A 195 -2.83 -22.65 -7.71
C GLY A 195 -1.65 -23.13 -8.56
N GLY A 196 -1.62 -24.42 -8.87
CA GLY A 196 -0.75 -24.96 -9.93
C GLY A 196 0.66 -25.35 -9.50
N SER A 197 1.61 -25.26 -10.43
CA SER A 197 3.01 -25.67 -10.22
C SER A 197 3.88 -24.47 -9.83
N PHE A 198 4.98 -24.70 -9.12
CA PHE A 198 5.97 -23.66 -8.79
C PHE A 198 6.51 -22.94 -10.05
N GLU A 199 6.67 -23.66 -11.16
CA GLU A 199 7.17 -23.08 -12.41
C GLU A 199 6.17 -22.09 -13.02
N THR A 200 4.88 -22.43 -13.00
CA THR A 200 3.78 -21.54 -13.40
C THR A 200 3.75 -20.29 -12.52
N TYR A 201 3.88 -20.48 -11.20
CA TYR A 201 3.92 -19.39 -10.23
C TYR A 201 5.03 -18.37 -10.54
N VAL A 202 6.27 -18.84 -10.74
CA VAL A 202 7.43 -17.96 -10.99
C VAL A 202 7.37 -17.28 -12.36
N GLN A 203 6.86 -17.95 -13.39
CA GLN A 203 6.78 -17.38 -14.74
C GLN A 203 5.80 -16.20 -14.81
N GLU A 204 4.62 -16.34 -14.20
CA GLU A 204 3.60 -15.29 -14.21
C GLU A 204 3.98 -14.11 -13.31
N HIS A 205 4.63 -14.38 -12.18
CA HIS A 205 5.02 -13.36 -11.20
C HIS A 205 5.80 -12.18 -11.80
N ASN A 206 6.86 -12.47 -12.58
CA ASN A 206 7.73 -11.41 -13.10
C ASN A 206 7.02 -10.49 -14.11
N ASP A 207 6.10 -11.03 -14.91
CA ASP A 207 5.33 -10.21 -15.85
C ASP A 207 4.33 -9.31 -15.12
N LEU A 208 3.68 -9.85 -14.09
CA LEU A 208 2.72 -9.13 -13.25
C LEU A 208 3.39 -8.04 -12.41
N ASP A 209 4.55 -8.32 -11.82
CA ASP A 209 5.35 -7.34 -11.06
C ASP A 209 5.77 -6.15 -11.95
N ARG A 210 6.27 -6.45 -13.16
CA ARG A 210 6.61 -5.42 -14.14
C ARG A 210 5.40 -4.56 -14.52
N LYS A 211 4.27 -5.17 -14.86
CA LYS A 211 3.04 -4.44 -15.23
C LYS A 211 2.53 -3.56 -14.08
N MET A 212 2.66 -4.02 -12.84
CA MET A 212 2.34 -3.23 -11.65
C MET A 212 3.28 -2.01 -11.53
N GLY A 213 4.58 -2.20 -11.73
CA GLY A 213 5.57 -1.13 -11.75
C GLY A 213 5.30 -0.08 -12.83
N ASP A 214 5.02 -0.52 -14.06
CA ASP A 214 4.67 0.35 -15.19
C ASP A 214 3.39 1.15 -14.90
N SER A 215 2.40 0.50 -14.28
CA SER A 215 1.15 1.15 -13.86
C SER A 215 1.38 2.19 -12.76
N ALA A 216 2.29 1.92 -11.81
CA ALA A 216 2.66 2.87 -10.75
C ALA A 216 3.37 4.11 -11.30
N GLU A 217 4.11 3.97 -12.40
CA GLU A 217 4.73 5.10 -13.11
C GLU A 217 3.66 5.90 -13.87
N ALA A 218 2.80 5.24 -14.64
CA ALA A 218 1.71 5.90 -15.37
C ALA A 218 0.77 6.70 -14.46
N LEU A 219 0.48 6.19 -13.26
CA LEU A 219 -0.35 6.90 -12.27
C LEU A 219 0.31 8.17 -11.69
N LYS A 220 1.66 8.27 -11.69
CA LYS A 220 2.38 9.48 -11.24
C LYS A 220 2.31 10.60 -12.26
N ASP A 221 2.11 10.25 -13.52
CA ASP A 221 2.04 11.20 -14.64
C ASP A 221 0.62 11.79 -14.83
N LEU A 222 -0.36 11.37 -14.02
CA LEU A 222 -1.76 11.85 -13.98
C LEU A 222 -2.01 12.99 -12.99
#